data_AF-A0A2W5NG27-F1
#
_entry.id   AF-A0A2W5NG27-F1
#
_cell.length_a   1.000
_cell.length_b   1.000
_cell.length_c   1.000
_cell.angle_alpha   90.00
_cell.angle_beta   90.00
_cell.angle_gamma   90.00
#
_symmetry.space_group_name_H-M   'P 1'
#
loop_
_entity.id
_entity.type
_entity.pdbx_description
1 polymer ?
#
loop_
_entity_poly.entity_id
_entity_poly.type
_entity_poly.pdbx_seq_one_letter_code
_entity_poly.pdbx_strand_id
1 'polypeptide(L)'
;MNAIIIWLLSLPEIVLSGLVAAVVGGVAGALSWPLRRSLDSGTGGGGATNLIVAFFVVFVISISGAATSAIRRAYLPDVVVEMISEDPFTAAVLARHPESRERLRLAFSEILATAAPDEIMARSRGVGEEIIAPYFLKDFLRAPDEAIVSYVRGSAPVLADLAAASPAICAGYYFIGPPAEPRPTPDLLAAFARLSGLKAEIVKAAARGDGTVPEPPSPEAAYGILTRAYEAAGRDPAGLEALGMLDQLPPAEGCGWTIAFNDTLVALGPEAPDILRSLFLP
;
A
#
# COMPACT_ATOMS: atom_id res chain seq x y z
N MET A 1 1.92 -0.50 -14.04
CA MET A 1 2.89 -0.78 -12.96
C MET A 1 2.60 -2.08 -12.22
N ASN A 2 1.37 -2.35 -11.75
CA ASN A 2 1.00 -3.65 -11.14
C ASN A 2 1.31 -4.88 -12.00
N ALA A 3 1.30 -4.76 -13.33
CA ALA A 3 1.61 -5.88 -14.23
C ALA A 3 3.06 -6.38 -14.10
N ILE A 4 4.04 -5.51 -13.83
CA ILE A 4 5.45 -5.91 -13.69
C ILE A 4 5.69 -6.60 -12.35
N ILE A 5 4.99 -6.15 -11.29
CA ILE A 5 5.03 -6.75 -9.94
C ILE A 5 4.37 -8.12 -9.97
N ILE A 6 3.15 -8.21 -10.51
CA ILE A 6 2.47 -9.49 -10.68
C ILE A 6 3.32 -10.37 -11.58
N TRP A 7 3.91 -9.88 -12.68
CA TRP A 7 4.79 -10.66 -13.55
C TRP A 7 6.04 -11.15 -12.84
N LEU A 8 6.80 -10.31 -12.11
CA LEU A 8 8.00 -10.71 -11.36
C LEU A 8 7.68 -11.66 -10.18
N LEU A 9 6.53 -11.50 -9.54
CA LEU A 9 6.06 -12.37 -8.45
C LEU A 9 5.32 -13.62 -8.96
N SER A 10 4.82 -13.61 -10.20
CA SER A 10 4.15 -14.74 -10.87
C SER A 10 5.06 -15.50 -11.82
N LEU A 11 6.29 -15.02 -12.05
CA LEU A 11 7.34 -15.79 -12.72
C LEU A 11 7.45 -17.11 -11.95
N PRO A 12 7.17 -18.25 -12.60
CA PRO A 12 7.39 -19.55 -11.98
C PRO A 12 8.82 -19.58 -11.46
N GLU A 13 9.06 -20.20 -10.30
CA GLU A 13 10.43 -20.33 -9.75
C GLU A 13 11.42 -20.82 -10.81
N ILE A 14 10.96 -21.61 -11.78
CA ILE A 14 11.70 -22.11 -12.95
C ILE A 14 12.27 -21.00 -13.84
N VAL A 15 11.59 -19.87 -14.04
CA VAL A 15 12.05 -18.80 -14.96
C VAL A 15 13.11 -17.93 -14.30
N LEU A 16 12.92 -17.58 -13.02
CA LEU A 16 13.91 -16.84 -12.25
C LEU A 16 15.13 -17.72 -11.92
N SER A 17 14.89 -18.98 -11.55
CA SER A 17 15.93 -20.00 -11.40
C SER A 17 16.61 -20.30 -12.73
N GLY A 18 15.91 -20.19 -13.86
CA GLY A 18 16.48 -20.34 -15.19
C GLY A 18 17.43 -19.19 -15.57
N LEU A 19 17.08 -17.96 -15.23
CA LEU A 19 17.96 -16.79 -15.40
C LEU A 19 19.19 -16.88 -14.49
N VAL A 20 19.00 -17.25 -13.22
CA VAL A 20 20.11 -17.44 -12.29
C VAL A 20 20.95 -18.66 -12.67
N ALA A 21 20.35 -19.77 -13.09
CA ALA A 21 21.06 -20.95 -13.59
C ALA A 21 21.78 -20.68 -14.91
N ALA A 22 21.29 -19.77 -15.75
CA ALA A 22 21.99 -19.33 -16.96
C ALA A 22 23.21 -18.46 -16.62
N VAL A 23 23.10 -17.54 -15.66
CA VAL A 23 24.23 -16.72 -15.18
C VAL A 23 25.25 -17.58 -14.44
N VAL A 24 24.82 -18.39 -13.48
CA VAL A 24 25.71 -19.25 -12.69
C VAL A 24 26.23 -20.42 -13.53
N GLY A 25 25.44 -20.98 -14.45
CA GLY A 25 25.88 -21.96 -15.44
C GLY A 25 26.87 -21.38 -16.45
N GLY A 26 26.71 -20.11 -16.83
CA GLY A 26 27.68 -19.37 -17.63
C GLY A 26 29.01 -19.16 -16.88
N VAL A 27 28.96 -18.82 -15.60
CA VAL A 27 30.15 -18.68 -14.74
C VAL A 27 30.80 -20.05 -14.47
N ALA A 28 30.03 -21.10 -14.20
CA ALA A 28 30.54 -22.46 -13.99
C ALA A 28 31.10 -23.07 -15.29
N GLY A 29 30.50 -22.77 -16.44
CA GLY A 29 31.05 -23.10 -17.76
C GLY A 29 32.38 -22.38 -18.03
N ALA A 30 32.47 -21.10 -17.68
CA ALA A 30 33.70 -20.32 -17.80
C ALA A 30 34.81 -20.80 -16.84
N LEU A 31 34.45 -21.25 -15.63
CA LEU A 31 35.39 -21.78 -14.63
C LEU A 31 35.77 -23.26 -14.87
N SER A 32 34.91 -24.05 -15.49
CA SER A 32 35.20 -25.45 -15.83
C SER A 32 36.11 -25.58 -17.06
N TRP A 33 36.11 -24.59 -17.97
CA TRP A 33 37.01 -24.54 -19.13
C TRP A 33 38.51 -24.62 -18.76
N PRO A 34 39.05 -23.80 -17.84
CA PRO A 34 40.45 -23.90 -17.41
C PRO A 34 40.73 -25.16 -16.59
N LEU A 35 39.75 -25.65 -15.79
CA LEU A 35 39.90 -26.88 -15.01
C LEU A 35 40.01 -28.12 -15.90
N ARG A 36 39.19 -28.18 -16.95
CA ARG A 36 39.20 -29.26 -17.95
C ARG A 36 40.51 -29.28 -18.74
N ARG A 37 41.02 -28.09 -19.09
CA ARG A 37 42.33 -27.92 -19.72
C ARG A 37 43.51 -28.41 -18.86
N SER A 38 43.37 -28.36 -17.54
CA SER A 38 44.40 -28.81 -16.59
C SER A 38 44.27 -30.27 -16.16
N LEU A 39 43.11 -30.91 -16.39
CA LEU A 39 42.85 -32.32 -16.06
C LEU A 39 43.04 -33.25 -17.27
N ASP A 40 42.77 -32.76 -18.48
CA ASP A 40 43.01 -33.51 -19.73
C ASP A 40 44.51 -33.74 -20.01
N SER A 41 45.41 -33.10 -19.26
CA SER A 41 46.87 -33.31 -19.36
C SER A 41 47.41 -34.46 -18.49
N GLY A 42 46.58 -35.19 -17.72
CA GLY A 42 47.13 -36.13 -16.73
C GLY A 42 46.37 -37.42 -16.40
N THR A 43 45.06 -37.55 -16.63
CA THR A 43 44.32 -38.74 -16.16
C THR A 43 43.24 -39.22 -17.13
N GLY A 44 43.49 -40.36 -17.78
CA GLY A 44 42.60 -41.02 -18.72
C GLY A 44 41.37 -41.69 -18.09
N GLY A 45 40.45 -40.91 -17.54
CA GLY A 45 39.22 -41.44 -16.94
C GLY A 45 38.04 -40.48 -17.02
N GLY A 46 37.27 -40.54 -18.10
CA GLY A 46 36.07 -39.71 -18.32
C GLY A 46 34.96 -39.85 -17.27
N GLY A 47 35.03 -40.85 -16.38
CA GLY A 47 34.08 -41.03 -15.28
C GLY A 47 34.24 -40.02 -14.14
N ALA A 48 35.48 -39.63 -13.79
CA ALA A 48 35.73 -38.69 -12.69
C ALA A 48 35.32 -37.25 -13.06
N THR A 49 35.56 -36.85 -14.31
CA THR A 49 35.18 -35.53 -14.84
C THR A 49 33.66 -35.37 -14.85
N ASN A 50 32.90 -36.40 -15.24
CA ASN A 50 31.44 -36.36 -15.24
C ASN A 50 30.85 -36.28 -13.82
N LEU A 51 31.48 -36.92 -12.84
CA LEU A 51 31.04 -36.90 -11.44
C LEU A 51 31.33 -35.55 -10.77
N ILE A 52 32.48 -34.93 -11.08
CA ILE A 52 32.81 -33.57 -10.64
C ILE A 52 31.88 -32.54 -11.27
N VAL A 53 31.57 -32.66 -12.56
CA VAL A 53 30.61 -31.78 -13.24
C VAL A 53 29.20 -31.96 -12.67
N ALA A 54 28.74 -33.19 -12.44
CA ALA A 54 27.44 -33.46 -11.83
C ALA A 54 27.36 -32.90 -10.39
N PHE A 55 28.42 -33.08 -9.59
CA PHE A 55 28.51 -32.50 -8.25
C PHE A 55 28.50 -30.97 -8.31
N PHE A 56 29.24 -30.36 -9.24
CA PHE A 56 29.24 -28.91 -9.42
C PHE A 56 27.88 -28.39 -9.87
N VAL A 57 27.19 -29.07 -10.79
CA VAL A 57 25.85 -28.70 -11.26
C VAL A 57 24.83 -28.82 -10.12
N VAL A 58 24.84 -29.91 -9.35
CA VAL A 58 23.95 -30.08 -8.19
C VAL A 58 24.27 -29.07 -7.09
N PHE A 59 25.54 -28.86 -6.76
CA PHE A 59 25.99 -27.87 -5.77
C PHE A 59 25.67 -26.44 -6.19
N VAL A 60 25.84 -26.11 -7.48
CA VAL A 60 25.45 -24.82 -8.06
C VAL A 60 23.93 -24.65 -8.03
N ILE A 61 23.14 -25.67 -8.36
CA ILE A 61 21.66 -25.63 -8.29
C ILE A 61 21.19 -25.47 -6.83
N SER A 62 21.80 -26.18 -5.88
CA SER A 62 21.49 -26.06 -4.44
C SER A 62 21.92 -24.72 -3.85
N ILE A 63 23.09 -24.20 -4.24
CA ILE A 63 23.57 -22.86 -3.83
C ILE A 63 22.75 -21.78 -4.50
N SER A 64 22.38 -21.91 -5.78
CA SER A 64 21.58 -20.88 -6.44
C SER A 64 20.17 -20.82 -5.87
N GLY A 65 19.52 -21.93 -5.48
CA GLY A 65 18.24 -21.89 -4.74
C GLY A 65 18.36 -21.28 -3.33
N ALA A 66 19.37 -21.68 -2.56
CA ALA A 66 19.59 -21.16 -1.20
C ALA A 66 20.11 -19.70 -1.18
N ALA A 67 21.00 -19.34 -2.10
CA ALA A 67 21.55 -17.99 -2.22
C ALA A 67 20.54 -17.03 -2.85
N THR A 68 19.73 -17.45 -3.83
CA THR A 68 18.64 -16.60 -4.34
C THR A 68 17.56 -16.39 -3.30
N SER A 69 17.19 -17.40 -2.51
CA SER A 69 16.25 -17.20 -1.39
C SER A 69 16.83 -16.33 -0.28
N ALA A 70 18.12 -16.45 0.04
CA ALA A 70 18.79 -15.58 1.01
C ALA A 70 18.93 -14.13 0.51
N ILE A 71 19.34 -13.91 -0.74
CA ILE A 71 19.40 -12.59 -1.37
C ILE A 71 18.00 -11.98 -1.50
N ARG A 72 17.00 -12.77 -1.88
CA ARG A 72 15.61 -12.32 -1.95
C ARG A 72 15.10 -11.89 -0.58
N ARG A 73 15.34 -12.66 0.48
CA ARG A 73 14.94 -12.25 1.83
C ARG A 73 15.69 -11.02 2.35
N ALA A 74 16.96 -10.85 1.97
CA ALA A 74 17.78 -9.74 2.42
C ALA A 74 17.44 -8.40 1.72
N TYR A 75 17.17 -8.41 0.41
CA TYR A 75 17.06 -7.19 -0.39
C TYR A 75 15.64 -6.89 -0.90
N LEU A 76 14.76 -7.89 -0.99
CA LEU A 76 13.39 -7.67 -1.47
C LEU A 76 12.56 -6.74 -0.56
N PRO A 77 12.70 -6.75 0.78
CA PRO A 77 12.00 -5.79 1.61
C PRO A 77 12.37 -4.34 1.28
N ASP A 78 13.65 -4.05 1.03
CA ASP A 78 14.11 -2.71 0.66
C ASP A 78 13.57 -2.28 -0.71
N VAL A 79 13.55 -3.19 -1.67
CA VAL A 79 12.95 -2.94 -3.00
C VAL A 79 11.46 -2.65 -2.87
N VAL A 80 10.72 -3.43 -2.06
CA VAL A 80 9.29 -3.20 -1.84
C VAL A 80 9.05 -1.85 -1.17
N VAL A 81 9.83 -1.48 -0.15
CA VAL A 81 9.73 -0.18 0.50
C VAL A 81 10.04 0.96 -0.48
N GLU A 82 11.08 0.84 -1.29
CA GLU A 82 11.41 1.85 -2.30
C GLU A 82 10.29 2.00 -3.33
N MET A 83 9.71 0.90 -3.80
CA MET A 83 8.61 0.92 -4.75
C MET A 83 7.35 1.56 -4.15
N ILE A 84 6.99 1.25 -2.91
CA ILE A 84 5.83 1.89 -2.26
C ILE A 84 6.15 3.36 -1.97
N SER A 85 7.42 3.74 -1.82
CA SER A 85 7.84 5.14 -1.71
C SER A 85 7.63 5.95 -3.01
N GLU A 86 7.30 5.32 -4.13
CA GLU A 86 6.86 6.04 -5.35
C GLU A 86 5.43 6.58 -5.21
N ASP A 87 4.62 6.01 -4.32
CA ASP A 87 3.29 6.53 -4.00
C ASP A 87 3.40 7.88 -3.27
N PRO A 88 2.77 8.96 -3.75
CA PRO A 88 2.94 10.30 -3.19
C PRO A 88 2.65 10.42 -1.69
N PHE A 89 1.60 9.73 -1.22
CA PHE A 89 1.23 9.73 0.19
C PHE A 89 2.27 9.01 1.04
N THR A 90 2.67 7.81 0.64
CA THR A 90 3.71 7.06 1.35
C THR A 90 5.03 7.83 1.37
N ALA A 91 5.44 8.41 0.24
CA ALA A 91 6.64 9.25 0.14
C ALA A 91 6.62 10.41 1.15
N ALA A 92 5.48 11.12 1.24
CA ALA A 92 5.32 12.24 2.17
C ALA A 92 5.39 11.78 3.63
N VAL A 93 4.77 10.64 3.97
CA VAL A 93 4.84 10.05 5.32
C VAL A 93 6.27 9.65 5.67
N LEU A 94 6.98 8.95 4.79
CA LEU A 94 8.37 8.52 5.04
C LEU A 94 9.33 9.69 5.16
N ALA A 95 9.11 10.78 4.41
CA ALA A 95 9.93 11.99 4.51
C ALA A 95 9.75 12.69 5.86
N ARG A 96 8.54 12.64 6.43
CA ARG A 96 8.20 13.30 7.69
C ARG A 96 8.47 12.44 8.92
N HIS A 97 8.22 11.13 8.83
CA HIS A 97 8.34 10.14 9.90
C HIS A 97 9.32 9.04 9.47
N PRO A 98 10.63 9.32 9.37
CA PRO A 98 11.62 8.40 8.82
C PRO A 98 11.72 7.06 9.57
N GLU A 99 11.30 7.02 10.84
CA GLU A 99 11.21 5.80 11.64
C GLU A 99 10.24 4.76 11.07
N SER A 100 9.24 5.20 10.29
CA SER A 100 8.28 4.31 9.65
C SER A 100 8.90 3.48 8.52
N ARG A 101 10.01 3.93 7.92
CA ARG A 101 10.71 3.20 6.86
C ARG A 101 11.24 1.85 7.34
N GLU A 102 11.87 1.85 8.52
CA GLU A 102 12.38 0.62 9.14
C GLU A 102 11.23 -0.30 9.56
N ARG A 103 10.12 0.26 10.07
CA ARG A 103 8.92 -0.52 10.41
C ARG A 103 8.32 -1.22 9.19
N LEU A 104 8.20 -0.52 8.06
CA LEU A 104 7.75 -1.13 6.79
C LEU A 104 8.71 -2.23 6.35
N ARG A 105 10.02 -1.98 6.40
CA ARG A 105 11.04 -2.95 5.99
C ARG A 105 10.92 -4.25 6.80
N LEU A 106 10.79 -4.15 8.12
CA LEU A 106 10.60 -5.29 9.01
C LEU A 106 9.29 -6.03 8.72
N ALA A 107 8.18 -5.30 8.54
CA ALA A 107 6.89 -5.90 8.25
C ALA A 107 6.87 -6.64 6.89
N PHE A 108 7.43 -6.05 5.83
CA PHE A 108 7.56 -6.74 4.55
C PHE A 108 8.53 -7.90 4.59
N SER A 109 9.61 -7.81 5.38
CA SER A 109 10.51 -8.94 5.62
C SER A 109 9.77 -10.11 6.27
N GLU A 110 8.88 -9.85 7.23
CA GLU A 110 8.07 -10.88 7.88
C GLU A 110 7.05 -11.50 6.90
N ILE A 111 6.32 -10.68 6.14
CA ILE A 111 5.36 -11.15 5.14
C ILE A 111 6.05 -12.05 4.12
N LEU A 112 7.16 -11.61 3.56
CA LEU A 112 7.90 -12.38 2.55
C LEU A 112 8.52 -13.66 3.10
N ALA A 113 8.75 -13.74 4.42
CA ALA A 113 9.28 -14.92 5.07
C ALA A 113 8.20 -15.94 5.49
N THR A 114 6.97 -15.48 5.80
CA THR A 114 5.96 -16.29 6.50
C THR A 114 4.63 -16.46 5.76
N ALA A 115 4.28 -15.55 4.85
CA ALA A 115 2.99 -15.58 4.18
C ALA A 115 2.97 -16.58 3.03
N ALA A 116 1.85 -17.29 2.87
CA ALA A 116 1.58 -18.05 1.65
C ALA A 116 1.45 -17.08 0.45
N PRO A 117 1.79 -17.49 -0.79
CA PRO A 117 1.78 -16.60 -1.95
C PRO A 117 0.45 -15.86 -2.20
N ASP A 118 -0.67 -16.51 -1.90
CA ASP A 118 -2.03 -15.98 -1.99
C ASP A 118 -2.39 -15.00 -0.85
N GLU A 119 -1.69 -15.08 0.29
CA GLU A 119 -1.87 -14.17 1.44
C GLU A 119 -1.01 -12.90 1.36
N ILE A 120 0.08 -12.90 0.58
CA ILE A 120 1.04 -11.78 0.53
C ILE A 120 0.33 -10.45 0.26
N MET A 121 -0.60 -10.43 -0.69
CA MET A 121 -1.31 -9.20 -1.06
C MET A 121 -2.24 -8.72 0.06
N ALA A 122 -2.94 -9.62 0.75
CA ALA A 122 -3.82 -9.26 1.86
C ALA A 122 -3.01 -8.71 3.05
N ARG A 123 -1.93 -9.40 3.44
CA ARG A 123 -1.05 -8.94 4.53
C ARG A 123 -0.34 -7.63 4.20
N SER A 124 0.05 -7.42 2.95
CA SER A 124 0.68 -6.16 2.50
C SER A 124 -0.24 -4.95 2.65
N ARG A 125 -1.56 -5.13 2.46
CA ARG A 125 -2.54 -4.05 2.71
C ARG A 125 -2.65 -3.73 4.20
N GLY A 126 -2.72 -4.76 5.04
CA GLY A 126 -2.74 -4.60 6.50
C GLY A 126 -1.54 -3.81 7.03
N VAL A 127 -0.36 -3.97 6.42
CA VAL A 127 0.83 -3.16 6.75
C VAL A 127 0.63 -1.68 6.45
N GLY A 128 -0.02 -1.32 5.33
CA GLY A 128 -0.35 0.06 5.02
C GLY A 128 -1.29 0.68 6.06
N GLU A 129 -2.31 -0.08 6.47
CA GLU A 129 -3.27 0.34 7.50
C GLU A 129 -2.65 0.45 8.89
N GLU A 130 -1.77 -0.47 9.27
CA GLU A 130 -1.14 -0.50 10.60
C GLU A 130 0.00 0.52 10.73
N ILE A 131 0.80 0.70 9.67
CA ILE A 131 2.02 1.50 9.74
C ILE A 131 1.80 2.90 9.20
N ILE A 132 1.16 3.05 8.03
CA ILE A 132 1.06 4.35 7.35
C ILE A 132 -0.16 5.14 7.78
N ALA A 133 -1.34 4.51 7.89
CA ALA A 133 -2.58 5.23 8.21
C ALA A 133 -2.54 6.02 9.53
N PRO A 134 -1.90 5.54 10.63
CA PRO A 134 -1.84 6.32 11.87
C PRO A 134 -1.07 7.64 11.72
N TYR A 135 -0.06 7.69 10.85
CA TYR A 135 0.66 8.94 10.58
C TYR A 135 -0.20 9.94 9.81
N PHE A 136 -1.03 9.46 8.88
CA PHE A 136 -2.01 10.34 8.22
C PHE A 136 -2.98 10.94 9.22
N LEU A 137 -3.54 10.15 10.14
CA LEU A 137 -4.45 10.67 11.17
C LEU A 137 -3.76 11.75 12.01
N LYS A 138 -2.55 11.47 12.50
CA LYS A 138 -1.73 12.41 13.28
C LYS A 138 -1.45 13.71 12.53
N ASP A 139 -1.15 13.63 11.24
CA ASP A 139 -0.83 14.79 10.41
C ASP A 139 -2.09 15.54 9.95
N PHE A 140 -3.19 14.82 9.69
CA PHE A 140 -4.49 15.39 9.37
C PHE A 140 -4.98 16.31 10.48
N LEU A 141 -4.90 15.87 11.75
CA LEU A 141 -5.29 16.67 12.91
C LEU A 141 -4.48 17.96 13.07
N ARG A 142 -3.24 17.98 12.56
CA ARG A 142 -2.30 19.12 12.59
C ARG A 142 -2.27 19.93 11.30
N ALA A 143 -3.01 19.50 10.29
CA ALA A 143 -3.07 20.21 9.03
C ALA A 143 -3.87 21.52 9.25
N PRO A 144 -3.44 22.62 8.60
CA PRO A 144 -4.23 23.84 8.54
C PRO A 144 -5.63 23.58 7.97
N ASP A 145 -6.62 24.35 8.42
CA ASP A 145 -8.03 24.21 8.01
C ASP A 145 -8.20 24.27 6.49
N GLU A 146 -7.50 25.18 5.82
CA GLU A 146 -7.54 25.33 4.37
C GLU A 146 -7.07 24.07 3.63
N ALA A 147 -6.11 23.33 4.20
CA ALA A 147 -5.63 22.09 3.63
C ALA A 147 -6.68 20.97 3.78
N ILE A 148 -7.36 20.90 4.92
CA ILE A 148 -8.45 19.95 5.16
C ILE A 148 -9.64 20.26 4.24
N VAL A 149 -10.02 21.53 4.10
CA VAL A 149 -11.08 21.95 3.16
C VAL A 149 -10.71 21.59 1.71
N SER A 150 -9.45 21.80 1.32
CA SER A 150 -8.97 21.40 -0.01
C SER A 150 -9.01 19.89 -0.21
N TYR A 151 -8.67 19.10 0.82
CA TYR A 151 -8.78 17.65 0.80
C TYR A 151 -10.22 17.20 0.57
N VAL A 152 -11.16 17.67 1.39
CA VAL A 152 -12.60 17.34 1.30
C VAL A 152 -13.17 17.65 -0.09
N ARG A 153 -12.86 18.85 -0.62
CA ARG A 153 -13.28 19.26 -1.97
C ARG A 153 -12.65 18.39 -3.05
N GLY A 154 -11.37 18.06 -2.92
CA GLY A 154 -10.67 17.18 -3.85
C GLY A 154 -11.18 15.74 -3.82
N SER A 155 -11.67 15.27 -2.67
CA SER A 155 -12.19 13.92 -2.49
C SER A 155 -13.57 13.72 -3.12
N ALA A 156 -14.38 14.76 -3.31
CA ALA A 156 -15.72 14.66 -3.90
C ALA A 156 -15.73 13.97 -5.29
N PRO A 157 -14.95 14.43 -6.30
CA PRO A 157 -14.89 13.73 -7.59
C PRO A 157 -14.32 12.32 -7.47
N VAL A 158 -13.36 12.09 -6.56
CA VAL A 158 -12.79 10.76 -6.34
C VAL A 158 -13.85 9.79 -5.81
N LEU A 159 -14.73 10.23 -4.89
CA LEU A 159 -15.83 9.40 -4.40
C LEU A 159 -16.83 9.04 -5.50
N ALA A 160 -17.10 9.95 -6.44
CA ALA A 160 -17.93 9.65 -7.60
C ALA A 160 -17.28 8.58 -8.50
N ASP A 161 -15.97 8.67 -8.73
CA ASP A 161 -15.23 7.66 -9.50
C ASP A 161 -15.22 6.30 -8.78
N LEU A 162 -15.05 6.31 -7.45
CA LEU A 162 -15.13 5.11 -6.62
C LEU A 162 -16.52 4.52 -6.64
N ALA A 163 -17.59 5.32 -6.62
CA ALA A 163 -18.96 4.82 -6.73
C ALA A 163 -19.19 4.04 -8.02
N ALA A 164 -18.61 4.50 -9.14
CA ALA A 164 -18.70 3.83 -10.42
C ALA A 164 -17.84 2.55 -10.48
N ALA A 165 -16.65 2.57 -9.89
CA ALA A 165 -15.70 1.45 -9.95
C ALA A 165 -15.95 0.37 -8.89
N SER A 166 -16.22 0.78 -7.65
CA SER A 166 -16.47 -0.06 -6.48
C SER A 166 -17.26 0.71 -5.41
N PRO A 167 -18.60 0.53 -5.34
CA PRO A 167 -19.41 1.10 -4.28
C PRO A 167 -18.96 0.68 -2.87
N ALA A 168 -18.38 -0.52 -2.73
CA ALA A 168 -17.93 -1.02 -1.44
C ALA A 168 -16.71 -0.23 -0.91
N ILE A 169 -15.77 0.12 -1.78
CA ILE A 169 -14.63 0.99 -1.42
C ILE A 169 -15.09 2.41 -1.15
N CYS A 170 -16.03 2.92 -1.95
CA CYS A 170 -16.65 4.22 -1.72
C CYS A 170 -17.31 4.31 -0.33
N ALA A 171 -18.13 3.33 0.05
CA ALA A 171 -18.80 3.29 1.35
C ALA A 171 -17.83 3.29 2.54
N GLY A 172 -16.68 2.61 2.41
CA GLY A 172 -15.70 2.50 3.49
C GLY A 172 -14.78 3.71 3.67
N TYR A 173 -14.88 4.74 2.82
CA TYR A 173 -13.84 5.78 2.69
C TYR A 173 -13.50 6.53 4.00
N TYR A 174 -14.52 6.90 4.80
CA TYR A 174 -14.32 7.64 6.05
C TYR A 174 -14.35 6.77 7.32
N PHE A 175 -15.08 5.65 7.31
CA PHE A 175 -15.53 5.02 8.56
C PHE A 175 -15.09 3.57 8.76
N ILE A 176 -14.94 2.77 7.69
CA ILE A 176 -14.73 1.31 7.80
C ILE A 176 -13.37 0.90 7.22
N GLY A 177 -12.78 1.73 6.36
CA GLY A 177 -11.68 1.33 5.50
C GLY A 177 -12.17 0.54 4.28
N PRO A 178 -11.39 0.48 3.19
CA PRO A 178 -11.79 -0.23 1.99
C PRO A 178 -11.82 -1.75 2.22
N PRO A 179 -12.84 -2.48 1.75
CA PRO A 179 -12.85 -3.93 1.82
C PRO A 179 -11.73 -4.52 0.95
N ALA A 180 -11.34 -5.75 1.29
CA ALA A 180 -10.33 -6.47 0.52
C ALA A 180 -10.86 -6.86 -0.87
N GLU A 181 -10.67 -6.01 -1.88
CA GLU A 181 -11.00 -6.38 -3.25
C GLU A 181 -9.93 -7.30 -3.85
N PRO A 182 -10.32 -8.36 -4.58
CA PRO A 182 -9.38 -9.36 -5.07
C PRO A 182 -8.46 -8.83 -6.18
N ARG A 183 -8.89 -7.86 -7.02
CA ARG A 183 -8.02 -7.21 -8.02
C ARG A 183 -8.47 -5.79 -8.34
N PRO A 184 -7.59 -4.78 -8.25
CA PRO A 184 -7.97 -3.42 -8.59
C PRO A 184 -8.07 -3.23 -10.12
N THR A 185 -9.12 -2.54 -10.57
CA THR A 185 -9.30 -2.12 -11.97
C THR A 185 -8.42 -0.88 -12.29
N PRO A 186 -8.15 -0.57 -13.57
CA PRO A 186 -7.42 0.65 -13.93
C PRO A 186 -8.07 1.94 -13.40
N ASP A 187 -9.40 2.03 -13.43
CA ASP A 187 -10.14 3.19 -12.93
C ASP A 187 -10.01 3.32 -11.41
N LEU A 188 -10.09 2.19 -10.70
CA LEU A 188 -9.89 2.15 -9.25
C LEU A 188 -8.45 2.56 -8.87
N LEU A 189 -7.44 2.11 -9.62
CA LEU A 189 -6.06 2.54 -9.42
C LEU A 189 -5.87 4.05 -9.66
N ALA A 190 -6.54 4.60 -10.67
CA ALA A 190 -6.50 6.03 -10.94
C ALA A 190 -7.16 6.85 -9.82
N ALA A 191 -8.29 6.37 -9.29
CA ALA A 191 -8.96 6.98 -8.14
C ALA A 191 -8.07 6.95 -6.89
N PHE A 192 -7.43 5.82 -6.60
CA PHE A 192 -6.47 5.70 -5.49
C PHE A 192 -5.24 6.59 -5.65
N ALA A 193 -4.71 6.73 -6.86
CA ALA A 193 -3.57 7.62 -7.11
C ALA A 193 -3.94 9.09 -6.85
N ARG A 194 -5.14 9.53 -7.26
CA ARG A 194 -5.65 10.88 -6.93
C ARG A 194 -5.81 11.06 -5.42
N LEU A 195 -6.42 10.08 -4.75
CA LEU A 195 -6.59 10.12 -3.31
C LEU A 195 -5.25 10.19 -2.55
N SER A 196 -4.27 9.39 -2.98
CA SER A 196 -2.91 9.43 -2.47
C SER A 196 -2.30 10.83 -2.61
N GLY A 197 -2.45 11.47 -3.77
CA GLY A 197 -2.03 12.86 -3.96
C GLY A 197 -2.67 13.82 -2.94
N LEU A 198 -3.97 13.73 -2.71
CA LEU A 198 -4.68 14.55 -1.72
C LEU A 198 -4.15 14.31 -0.29
N LYS A 199 -3.93 13.04 0.10
CA LYS A 199 -3.38 12.69 1.40
C LYS A 199 -1.93 13.19 1.58
N ALA A 200 -1.13 13.13 0.51
CA ALA A 200 0.23 13.66 0.52
C ALA A 200 0.26 15.17 0.80
N GLU A 201 -0.66 15.93 0.20
CA GLU A 201 -0.75 17.38 0.44
C GLU A 201 -1.13 17.71 1.88
N ILE A 202 -1.99 16.91 2.53
CA ILE A 202 -2.25 17.02 3.98
C ILE A 202 -0.97 16.83 4.80
N VAL A 203 -0.22 15.76 4.55
CA VAL A 203 1.03 15.46 5.29
C VAL A 203 2.06 16.58 5.11
N LYS A 204 2.18 17.12 3.89
CA LYS A 204 3.06 18.27 3.58
C LYS A 204 2.57 19.58 4.19
N ALA A 205 1.26 19.84 4.21
CA ALA A 205 0.68 21.03 4.82
C ALA A 205 0.90 21.02 6.34
N ALA A 206 0.65 19.89 6.99
CA ALA A 206 0.93 19.69 8.41
C ALA A 206 2.43 19.86 8.75
N ALA A 207 3.35 19.79 7.78
CA ALA A 207 4.81 19.94 8.00
C ALA A 207 5.23 21.40 8.05
N ARG A 208 4.40 22.25 7.43
CA ARG A 208 4.59 23.69 7.35
C ARG A 208 3.75 24.44 8.38
N GLY A 209 2.73 23.79 8.96
CA GLY A 209 1.91 24.33 10.03
C GLY A 209 2.69 24.53 11.34
N ASP A 210 2.10 25.27 12.27
CA ASP A 210 2.67 25.54 13.60
C ASP A 210 2.67 24.31 14.53
N GLY A 211 2.07 23.20 14.10
CA GLY A 211 2.00 21.94 14.82
C GLY A 211 0.93 21.91 15.92
N THR A 212 0.13 22.97 16.05
CA THR A 212 -1.01 23.01 16.96
C THR A 212 -2.13 22.11 16.44
N VAL A 213 -2.80 21.42 17.36
CA VAL A 213 -4.03 20.68 17.07
C VAL A 213 -5.15 21.54 17.63
N PRO A 214 -6.03 22.12 16.78
CA PRO A 214 -7.18 22.85 17.26
C PRO A 214 -8.04 21.97 18.17
N GLU A 215 -8.60 22.55 19.23
CA GLU A 215 -9.55 21.85 20.08
C GLU A 215 -10.84 21.60 19.28
N PRO A 216 -11.22 20.33 19.05
CA PRO A 216 -12.43 20.03 18.31
C PRO A 216 -13.67 20.47 19.11
N PRO A 217 -14.79 20.77 18.45
CA PRO A 217 -16.06 20.89 19.16
C PRO A 217 -16.43 19.56 19.83
N SER A 218 -17.26 19.62 20.89
CA SER A 218 -17.79 18.41 21.51
C SER A 218 -18.55 17.56 20.50
N PRO A 219 -18.64 16.23 20.68
CA PRO A 219 -19.38 15.36 19.77
C PRO A 219 -20.82 15.83 19.54
N GLU A 220 -21.51 16.34 20.57
CA GLU A 220 -22.86 16.87 20.47
C GLU A 220 -22.92 18.16 19.62
N ALA A 221 -21.94 19.04 19.78
CA ALA A 221 -21.85 20.27 18.99
C ALA A 221 -21.54 19.97 17.52
N ALA A 222 -20.60 19.05 17.26
CA ALA A 222 -20.27 18.58 15.91
C ALA A 222 -21.49 17.93 15.24
N TYR A 223 -22.19 17.03 15.94
CA TYR A 223 -23.41 16.40 15.45
C TYR A 223 -24.51 17.42 15.15
N GLY A 224 -24.65 18.44 16.01
CA GLY A 224 -25.59 19.54 15.80
C GLY A 224 -25.28 20.39 14.56
N ILE A 225 -24.00 20.71 14.30
CA ILE A 225 -23.57 21.41 13.08
C ILE A 225 -23.88 20.56 11.85
N LEU A 226 -23.50 19.27 11.90
CA LEU A 226 -23.68 18.35 10.79
C LEU A 226 -25.16 18.11 10.46
N THR A 227 -26.01 17.93 11.48
CA THR A 227 -27.46 17.78 11.31
C THR A 227 -28.08 18.98 10.62
N ARG A 228 -27.76 20.20 11.08
CA ARG A 228 -28.27 21.43 10.46
C ARG A 228 -27.82 21.56 9.00
N ALA A 229 -26.59 21.16 8.70
CA ALA A 229 -26.07 21.19 7.33
C ALA A 229 -26.75 20.15 6.42
N TYR A 230 -27.09 18.97 6.94
CA TYR A 230 -27.88 17.97 6.23
C TYR A 230 -29.29 18.49 5.90
N GLU A 231 -29.98 19.05 6.88
CA GLU A 231 -31.31 19.62 6.69
C GLU A 231 -31.30 20.78 5.69
N ALA A 232 -30.30 21.67 5.78
CA ALA A 232 -30.13 22.78 4.84
C ALA A 232 -29.86 22.31 3.39
N ALA A 233 -29.25 21.13 3.23
CA ALA A 233 -29.05 20.48 1.94
C ALA A 233 -30.28 19.68 1.45
N GLY A 234 -31.40 19.71 2.19
CA GLY A 234 -32.61 18.94 1.88
C GLY A 234 -32.45 17.44 2.07
N ARG A 235 -31.52 17.02 2.93
CA ARG A 235 -31.20 15.61 3.21
C ARG A 235 -31.86 15.17 4.52
N ASP A 236 -32.15 13.88 4.61
CA ASP A 236 -32.68 13.27 5.82
C ASP A 236 -31.56 13.09 6.87
N PRO A 237 -31.68 13.66 8.09
CA PRO A 237 -30.74 13.44 9.18
C PRO A 237 -30.60 11.97 9.59
N ALA A 238 -31.60 11.11 9.33
CA ALA A 238 -31.48 9.67 9.56
C ALA A 238 -30.31 9.05 8.76
N GLY A 239 -29.90 9.69 7.66
CA GLY A 239 -28.71 9.34 6.90
C GLY A 239 -27.41 9.47 7.71
N LEU A 240 -27.37 10.28 8.77
CA LEU A 240 -26.21 10.39 9.67
C LEU A 240 -26.08 9.15 10.57
N GLU A 241 -27.19 8.60 11.05
CA GLU A 241 -27.18 7.34 11.81
C GLU A 241 -26.74 6.18 10.91
N ALA A 242 -27.15 6.20 9.63
CA ALA A 242 -26.74 5.21 8.64
C ALA A 242 -25.21 5.17 8.41
N LEU A 243 -24.50 6.29 8.59
CA LEU A 243 -23.03 6.34 8.51
C LEU A 243 -22.36 5.46 9.58
N GLY A 244 -23.01 5.28 10.75
CA GLY A 244 -22.51 4.43 11.83
C GLY A 244 -22.74 2.93 11.60
N MET A 245 -23.49 2.56 10.56
CA MET A 245 -23.86 1.17 10.24
C MET A 245 -23.53 0.80 8.79
N LEU A 246 -22.55 1.48 8.17
CA LEU A 246 -22.21 1.30 6.76
C LEU A 246 -21.80 -0.14 6.40
N ASP A 247 -21.36 -0.95 7.38
CA ASP A 247 -21.01 -2.36 7.22
C ASP A 247 -22.23 -3.27 7.09
N GLN A 248 -23.40 -2.80 7.52
CA GLN A 248 -24.68 -3.51 7.47
C GLN A 248 -25.52 -3.11 6.24
N LEU A 249 -25.12 -2.07 5.52
CA LEU A 249 -25.85 -1.55 4.37
C LEU A 249 -25.38 -2.18 3.05
N PRO A 250 -26.26 -2.27 2.03
CA PRO A 250 -25.83 -2.58 0.68
C PRO A 250 -24.74 -1.59 0.21
N PRO A 251 -23.66 -2.03 -0.45
CA PRO A 251 -22.54 -1.16 -0.81
C PRO A 251 -22.92 0.10 -1.61
N ALA A 252 -23.90 -0.01 -2.52
CA ALA A 252 -24.39 1.14 -3.29
C ALA A 252 -25.09 2.18 -2.41
N GLU A 253 -25.85 1.73 -1.42
CA GLU A 253 -26.53 2.59 -0.46
C GLU A 253 -25.51 3.26 0.48
N GLY A 254 -24.58 2.49 1.05
CA GLY A 254 -23.51 3.02 1.90
C GLY A 254 -22.62 4.04 1.18
N CYS A 255 -22.32 3.81 -0.11
CA CYS A 255 -21.62 4.79 -0.94
C CYS A 255 -22.44 6.07 -1.13
N GLY A 256 -23.75 5.95 -1.37
CA GLY A 256 -24.65 7.10 -1.45
C GLY A 256 -24.61 7.97 -0.20
N TRP A 257 -24.67 7.35 0.99
CA TRP A 257 -24.55 8.07 2.26
C TRP A 257 -23.18 8.72 2.46
N THR A 258 -22.10 8.04 2.04
CA THR A 258 -20.74 8.56 2.13
C THR A 258 -20.51 9.77 1.21
N ILE A 259 -21.06 9.74 -0.01
CA ILE A 259 -21.05 10.89 -0.93
C ILE A 259 -21.84 12.05 -0.33
N ALA A 260 -23.06 11.78 0.17
CA ALA A 260 -23.86 12.81 0.82
C ALA A 260 -23.09 13.46 2.00
N PHE A 261 -22.44 12.65 2.83
CA PHE A 261 -21.60 13.16 3.92
C PHE A 261 -20.48 14.06 3.41
N ASN A 262 -19.72 13.62 2.41
CA ASN A 262 -18.65 14.42 1.83
C ASN A 262 -19.16 15.74 1.24
N ASP A 263 -20.27 15.72 0.51
CA ASP A 263 -20.88 16.90 -0.06
C ASP A 263 -21.35 17.89 1.02
N THR A 264 -21.85 17.38 2.16
CA THR A 264 -22.20 18.24 3.30
C THR A 264 -20.94 18.91 3.85
N LEU A 265 -19.84 18.17 4.01
CA LEU A 265 -18.56 18.75 4.41
C LEU A 265 -18.05 19.79 3.41
N VAL A 266 -18.20 19.55 2.09
CA VAL A 266 -17.88 20.55 1.07
C VAL A 266 -18.68 21.84 1.26
N ALA A 267 -19.98 21.72 1.54
CA ALA A 267 -20.89 22.85 1.75
C ALA A 267 -20.57 23.63 3.05
N LEU A 268 -20.18 22.94 4.12
CA LEU A 268 -19.74 23.54 5.38
C LEU A 268 -18.48 24.39 5.23
N GLY A 269 -17.61 24.08 4.26
CA GLY A 269 -16.42 24.87 3.97
C GLY A 269 -15.53 25.03 5.21
N PRO A 270 -15.32 26.26 5.74
CA PRO A 270 -14.45 26.49 6.91
C PRO A 270 -14.84 25.71 8.18
N GLU A 271 -16.08 25.25 8.33
CA GLU A 271 -16.51 24.44 9.49
C GLU A 271 -16.25 22.93 9.31
N ALA A 272 -15.92 22.48 8.11
CA ALA A 272 -15.67 21.06 7.83
C ALA A 272 -14.48 20.46 8.61
N PRO A 273 -13.35 21.17 8.81
CA PRO A 273 -12.24 20.67 9.62
C PRO A 273 -12.64 20.31 11.05
N ASP A 274 -13.51 21.10 11.67
CA ASP A 274 -13.97 20.86 13.04
C ASP A 274 -14.75 19.56 13.14
N ILE A 275 -15.66 19.30 12.19
CA ILE A 275 -16.40 18.04 12.11
C ILE A 275 -15.46 16.85 11.94
N LEU A 276 -14.51 16.94 11.02
CA LEU A 276 -13.58 15.84 10.75
C LEU A 276 -12.63 15.58 11.94
N ARG A 277 -12.17 16.62 12.63
CA ARG A 277 -11.35 16.45 13.85
C ARG A 277 -12.15 15.80 14.98
N SER A 278 -13.42 16.16 15.17
CA SER A 278 -14.28 15.50 16.16
C SER A 278 -14.54 14.02 15.84
N LEU A 279 -14.50 13.61 14.57
CA LEU A 279 -14.61 12.20 14.18
C LEU A 279 -13.32 11.40 14.39
N PHE A 280 -12.18 12.08 14.38
CA PHE A 280 -10.84 11.48 14.41
C PHE A 280 -10.15 11.54 15.76
N LEU A 281 -10.68 12.32 16.70
CA LEU A 281 -10.21 12.40 18.08
C LEU A 281 -11.08 11.50 18.97
N PRO A 282 -10.48 10.54 19.70
CA PRO A 282 -11.19 9.66 20.62
C PRO A 282 -11.66 10.38 21.90
#